data_AF-A0A7K9XW75-F1
#
_entry.id   AF-A0A7K9XW75-F1
#
_cell.length_a   1.000
_cell.length_b   1.000
_cell.length_c   1.000
_cell.angle_alpha   90.00
_cell.angle_beta   90.00
_cell.angle_gamma   90.00
#
_symmetry.space_group_name_H-M   'P 1'
#
loop_
_entity.id
_entity.type
_entity.pdbx_description
1 polymer ?
#
loop_
_entity_poly.entity_id
_entity_poly.type
_entity_poly.pdbx_seq_one_letter_code
_entity_poly.pdbx_strand_id
1 'polypeptide(L)'
;EDCFVPISEIIAVEETELNKKRHIGKWQKMARPSAFTVYYVKKARKHRWRCSDVTFWCVDEHLCNQWIGALKELLEKQKSRPKHLLVYINPYGGKRQGKRIYEQKVAPLFSLASISTDVVITERANHAKDNLFEVNINKYDGVVCVGGDGMFSEVMHGLIGRMQKDSGIDQNNPKAPLVQCNIRIGIIPAGSTDCICYSTVGISDPVTSALHIIIGDCQPLDVSSVHHNNTFLKYYVSLLGYGFYGDILKDSEKKRWMGPMRYDYSGFKTFLFHHYYEGTISFQPAKHTQGSPRDKDSCRTGCYICKKSEQQLAEQRRESGLKREEDEEEWKVIKGKFLAINAVNISCACPRSPKGLSPAAHLADGSADLILVRKCSRFDFLRYLLRHTNHDDQFDFSFVNVYRVKSFQFTSKLSEDNESYVMDIGKKRFAHFCQDHPACCCNTANTTWNCDGEALDSSAIEVRVHCQLMKLFARGIEENCKDEAAYSQSSAEQLL
;
A
#
# COMPACT_ATOMS: atom_id res chain seq x y z
N GLU A 1 -13.20 1.23 36.14
CA GLU A 1 -13.01 1.84 34.81
C GLU A 1 -14.23 1.49 33.99
N ASP A 2 -15.04 2.48 33.65
CA ASP A 2 -16.20 2.25 32.79
C ASP A 2 -15.71 1.93 31.38
N CYS A 3 -16.04 0.73 30.89
CA CYS A 3 -15.65 0.29 29.55
C CYS A 3 -16.66 0.84 28.54
N PHE A 4 -16.22 1.76 27.69
CA PHE A 4 -17.02 2.32 26.59
C PHE A 4 -16.60 1.70 25.26
N VAL A 5 -17.57 1.20 24.49
CA VAL A 5 -17.36 0.66 23.14
C VAL A 5 -18.21 1.47 22.15
N PRO A 6 -17.61 2.19 21.20
CA PRO A 6 -18.37 2.86 20.15
C PRO A 6 -19.17 1.84 19.33
N ILE A 7 -20.40 2.19 18.93
CA ILE A 7 -21.22 1.34 18.04
C ILE A 7 -20.46 0.99 16.75
N SER A 8 -19.65 1.94 16.24
CA SER A 8 -18.80 1.73 15.06
C SER A 8 -17.68 0.72 15.27
N GLU A 9 -17.40 0.27 16.50
CA GLU A 9 -16.42 -0.77 16.81
C GLU A 9 -17.06 -2.10 17.20
N ILE A 10 -18.40 -2.20 17.17
CA ILE A 10 -19.13 -3.46 17.35
C ILE A 10 -19.04 -4.30 16.07
N ILE A 11 -18.64 -5.56 16.25
CA ILE A 11 -18.50 -6.56 15.19
C ILE A 11 -19.84 -7.23 14.94
N ALA A 12 -20.46 -7.78 15.99
CA ALA A 12 -21.67 -8.58 15.89
C ALA A 12 -22.41 -8.63 17.23
N VAL A 13 -23.69 -8.99 17.16
CA VAL A 13 -24.53 -9.27 18.33
C VAL A 13 -25.26 -10.58 18.09
N GLU A 14 -25.02 -11.55 18.97
CA GLU A 14 -25.59 -12.89 18.89
C GLU A 14 -26.36 -13.22 20.17
N GLU A 15 -27.43 -14.00 20.03
CA GLU A 15 -28.09 -14.62 21.18
C GLU A 15 -27.19 -15.73 21.74
N THR A 16 -26.97 -15.74 23.05
CA THR A 16 -26.07 -16.71 23.67
C THR A 16 -26.82 -18.03 23.91
N GLU A 17 -26.60 -19.04 23.06
CA GLU A 17 -27.14 -20.37 23.35
C GLU A 17 -26.41 -21.04 24.52
N LEU A 18 -27.10 -21.20 25.66
CA LEU A 18 -26.63 -22.00 26.78
C LEU A 18 -26.57 -23.49 26.38
N ASN A 19 -25.38 -23.97 26.03
CA ASN A 19 -25.13 -25.37 25.66
C ASN A 19 -25.74 -26.37 26.67
N LYS A 20 -26.61 -27.25 26.17
CA LYS A 20 -27.35 -28.31 26.92
C LYS A 20 -26.48 -29.48 27.44
N LYS A 21 -25.23 -29.27 27.88
CA LYS A 21 -24.38 -30.39 28.35
C LYS A 21 -24.01 -30.30 29.84
N ARG A 22 -24.51 -31.31 30.57
CA ARG A 22 -24.22 -31.76 31.94
C ARG A 22 -24.79 -30.92 33.09
N HIS A 23 -26.02 -31.26 33.50
CA HIS A 23 -26.31 -31.57 34.90
C HIS A 23 -27.47 -32.58 34.94
N ILE A 24 -27.12 -33.87 35.10
CA ILE A 24 -28.04 -34.87 35.66
C ILE A 24 -27.93 -34.68 37.17
N GLY A 25 -28.90 -33.97 37.75
CA GLY A 25 -28.95 -33.73 39.19
C GLY A 25 -30.09 -32.79 39.51
N LYS A 26 -31.17 -33.36 40.08
CA LYS A 26 -32.40 -32.67 40.47
C LYS A 26 -32.11 -31.46 41.38
N TRP A 27 -32.20 -30.26 40.84
CA TRP A 27 -32.41 -29.00 41.59
C TRP A 27 -33.31 -28.07 40.76
N GLN A 28 -34.10 -27.26 41.47
CA GLN A 28 -35.28 -26.50 41.02
C GLN A 28 -35.15 -25.82 39.65
N LYS A 29 -36.27 -25.81 38.88
CA LYS A 29 -36.50 -24.94 37.71
C LYS A 29 -36.38 -23.46 38.14
N MET A 30 -35.17 -22.92 38.14
CA MET A 30 -34.97 -21.48 37.97
C MET A 30 -35.12 -21.17 36.49
N ALA A 31 -35.88 -20.12 36.16
CA ALA A 31 -35.96 -19.59 34.79
C ALA A 31 -34.53 -19.39 34.27
N ARG A 32 -34.21 -19.96 33.11
CA ARG A 32 -32.89 -19.80 32.52
C ARG A 32 -32.77 -18.34 32.10
N PRO A 33 -31.77 -17.58 32.58
CA PRO A 33 -31.60 -16.20 32.13
C PRO A 33 -31.31 -16.20 30.63
N SER A 34 -32.06 -15.42 29.86
CA SER A 34 -31.74 -15.13 28.47
C SER A 34 -30.46 -14.29 28.44
N ALA A 35 -29.62 -14.49 27.43
CA ALA A 35 -28.38 -13.74 27.33
C ALA A 35 -28.05 -13.43 25.87
N PHE A 36 -27.32 -12.34 25.68
CA PHE A 36 -26.78 -11.97 24.38
C PHE A 36 -25.32 -11.56 24.51
N THR A 37 -24.54 -11.86 23.49
CA THR A 37 -23.12 -11.54 23.41
C THR A 37 -22.90 -10.45 22.39
N VAL A 38 -22.22 -9.38 22.81
CA VAL A 38 -21.75 -8.32 21.92
C VAL A 38 -20.28 -8.55 21.65
N TYR A 39 -19.95 -8.77 20.39
CA TYR A 39 -18.57 -8.86 19.90
C TYR A 39 -18.11 -7.50 19.44
N TYR A 40 -16.92 -7.08 19.86
CA TYR A 40 -16.37 -5.76 19.56
C TYR A 40 -14.86 -5.80 19.33
N VAL A 41 -14.36 -4.76 18.68
CA VAL A 41 -12.92 -4.55 18.48
C VAL A 41 -12.29 -4.09 19.79
N LYS A 42 -11.29 -4.83 20.26
CA LYS A 42 -10.42 -4.44 21.36
C LYS A 42 -9.03 -4.10 20.82
N LYS A 43 -8.60 -2.85 21.02
CA LYS A 43 -7.26 -2.39 20.67
C LYS A 43 -6.23 -2.98 21.65
N ALA A 44 -5.12 -3.45 21.10
CA ALA A 44 -4.01 -4.07 21.81
C ALA A 44 -2.69 -3.40 21.39
N ARG A 45 -1.60 -3.71 22.12
CA ARG A 45 -0.28 -3.10 21.89
C ARG A 45 0.22 -3.32 20.45
N LYS A 46 1.03 -2.37 19.95
CA LYS A 46 1.69 -2.42 18.63
C LYS A 46 0.67 -2.48 17.48
N HIS A 47 -0.32 -1.58 17.51
CA HIS A 47 -1.33 -1.44 16.44
C HIS A 47 -2.17 -2.71 16.20
N ARG A 48 -2.30 -3.60 17.19
CA ARG A 48 -3.04 -4.86 17.05
C ARG A 48 -4.49 -4.68 17.44
N TRP A 49 -5.40 -5.26 16.67
CA TRP A 49 -6.80 -5.35 17.04
C TRP A 49 -7.18 -6.80 17.28
N ARG A 50 -8.07 -7.04 18.23
CA ARG A 50 -8.60 -8.37 18.55
C ARG A 50 -10.11 -8.32 18.66
N CYS A 51 -10.76 -9.42 18.31
CA CYS A 51 -12.17 -9.62 18.62
C CYS A 51 -12.26 -9.95 20.11
N SER A 52 -13.00 -9.15 20.86
CA SER A 52 -13.36 -9.42 22.25
C SER A 52 -14.88 -9.49 22.34
N ASP A 53 -15.38 -10.05 23.42
CA ASP A 53 -16.81 -10.17 23.65
C ASP A 53 -17.19 -9.75 25.07
N VAL A 54 -18.47 -9.43 25.23
CA VAL A 54 -19.12 -9.24 26.52
C VAL A 54 -20.52 -9.83 26.45
N THR A 55 -20.86 -10.65 27.43
CA THR A 55 -22.18 -11.30 27.52
C THR A 55 -23.03 -10.61 28.56
N PHE A 56 -24.20 -10.15 28.13
CA PHE A 56 -25.20 -9.53 28.97
C PHE A 56 -26.26 -10.56 29.35
N TRP A 57 -26.51 -10.68 30.65
CA TRP A 57 -27.51 -11.58 31.20
C TRP A 57 -28.78 -10.81 31.50
N CYS A 58 -29.89 -11.26 30.94
CA CYS A 58 -31.20 -10.66 31.08
C CYS A 58 -32.11 -11.56 31.93
N VAL A 59 -32.86 -10.95 32.83
CA VAL A 59 -33.90 -11.65 33.61
C VAL A 59 -35.14 -11.90 32.74
N ASP A 60 -35.39 -11.01 31.77
CA ASP A 60 -36.51 -11.05 30.85
C ASP A 60 -36.04 -11.31 29.41
N GLU A 61 -36.63 -12.32 28.77
CA GLU A 61 -36.38 -12.70 27.38
C GLU A 61 -36.84 -11.60 26.41
N HIS A 62 -37.93 -10.91 26.72
CA HIS A 62 -38.42 -9.84 25.85
C HIS A 62 -37.45 -8.66 25.81
N LEU A 63 -36.98 -8.21 26.98
CA LEU A 63 -35.93 -7.19 27.08
C LEU A 63 -34.63 -7.62 26.37
N CYS A 64 -34.23 -8.89 26.49
CA CYS A 64 -33.06 -9.43 25.78
C CYS A 64 -33.21 -9.26 24.25
N ASN A 65 -34.37 -9.65 23.71
CA ASN A 65 -34.67 -9.52 22.28
C ASN A 65 -34.77 -8.06 21.83
N GLN A 66 -35.28 -7.15 22.67
CA GLN A 66 -35.28 -5.71 22.38
C GLN A 66 -33.85 -5.16 22.22
N TRP A 67 -32.93 -5.54 23.11
CA TRP A 67 -31.53 -5.12 23.02
C TRP A 67 -30.83 -5.68 21.78
N ILE A 68 -31.02 -6.97 21.50
CA ILE A 68 -30.47 -7.59 20.29
C ILE A 68 -31.00 -6.86 19.04
N GLY A 69 -32.31 -6.62 18.97
CA GLY A 69 -32.96 -5.92 17.86
C GLY A 69 -32.42 -4.50 17.68
N ALA A 70 -32.35 -3.72 18.76
CA ALA A 70 -31.85 -2.35 18.73
C ALA A 70 -30.37 -2.29 18.28
N LEU A 71 -29.51 -3.17 18.80
CA LEU A 71 -28.11 -3.19 18.40
C LEU A 71 -27.93 -3.65 16.95
N LYS A 72 -28.69 -4.66 16.50
CA LYS A 72 -28.67 -5.09 15.10
C LYS A 72 -29.13 -3.97 14.16
N GLU A 73 -30.18 -3.25 14.51
CA GLU A 73 -30.65 -2.09 13.73
C GLU A 73 -29.57 -0.98 13.66
N LEU A 74 -28.88 -0.71 14.77
CA LEU A 74 -27.76 0.24 14.80
C LEU A 74 -26.59 -0.21 13.92
N LEU A 75 -26.29 -1.51 13.87
CA LEU A 75 -25.28 -2.08 12.99
C LEU A 75 -25.68 -2.01 11.51
N GLU A 76 -26.94 -2.30 11.19
CA GLU A 76 -27.46 -2.22 9.81
C GLU A 76 -27.42 -0.80 9.24
N LYS A 77 -27.55 0.22 10.10
CA LYS A 77 -27.40 1.64 9.72
C LYS A 77 -25.97 2.02 9.34
N GLN A 78 -24.96 1.22 9.69
CA GLN A 78 -23.55 1.47 9.34
C GLN A 78 -23.26 1.11 7.87
N LYS A 79 -23.55 2.04 6.96
CA LYS A 79 -23.36 1.85 5.50
C LYS A 79 -21.90 1.60 5.07
N SER A 80 -20.93 1.92 5.91
CA SER A 80 -19.51 1.66 5.61
C SER A 80 -19.16 0.18 5.66
N ARG A 81 -19.91 -0.63 6.44
CA ARG A 81 -19.63 -2.06 6.64
C ARG A 81 -19.99 -2.88 5.39
N PRO A 82 -19.07 -3.71 4.87
CA PRO A 82 -19.38 -4.56 3.74
C PRO A 82 -20.31 -5.70 4.14
N LYS A 83 -21.16 -6.13 3.21
CA LYS A 83 -22.04 -7.30 3.35
C LYS A 83 -21.63 -8.44 2.41
N HIS A 84 -21.14 -8.11 1.22
CA HIS A 84 -20.69 -9.07 0.21
C HIS A 84 -19.27 -8.75 -0.25
N LEU A 85 -18.35 -9.71 -0.09
CA LEU A 85 -16.94 -9.54 -0.48
C LEU A 85 -16.50 -10.61 -1.48
N LEU A 86 -15.75 -10.20 -2.49
CA LEU A 86 -15.02 -11.12 -3.38
C LEU A 86 -13.61 -11.33 -2.85
N VAL A 87 -13.22 -12.57 -2.58
CA VAL A 87 -11.94 -12.90 -1.93
C VAL A 87 -11.04 -13.65 -2.91
N TYR A 88 -9.88 -13.08 -3.23
CA TYR A 88 -8.83 -13.78 -3.97
C TYR A 88 -7.75 -14.30 -3.02
N ILE A 89 -7.43 -15.58 -3.13
CA ILE A 89 -6.41 -16.24 -2.32
C ILE A 89 -5.31 -16.76 -3.21
N ASN A 90 -4.06 -16.31 -2.97
CA ASN A 90 -2.88 -16.92 -3.58
C ASN A 90 -2.40 -18.11 -2.71
N PRO A 91 -2.57 -19.36 -3.15
CA PRO A 91 -2.17 -20.53 -2.36
C PRO A 91 -0.64 -20.70 -2.28
N TYR A 92 0.11 -20.11 -3.22
CA TYR A 92 1.56 -20.26 -3.34
C TYR A 92 2.34 -19.04 -2.84
N GLY A 93 1.66 -17.95 -2.48
CA GLY A 93 2.28 -16.71 -2.03
C GLY A 93 3.04 -16.85 -0.72
N GLY A 94 4.20 -16.21 -0.63
CA GLY A 94 5.00 -16.10 0.60
C GLY A 94 5.26 -17.44 1.28
N LYS A 95 4.68 -17.63 2.46
CA LYS A 95 4.83 -18.83 3.31
C LYS A 95 3.89 -19.98 2.93
N ARG A 96 3.11 -19.86 1.85
CA ARG A 96 2.06 -20.82 1.43
C ARG A 96 1.00 -21.07 2.51
N GLN A 97 0.69 -20.02 3.28
CA GLN A 97 -0.27 -20.07 4.38
C GLN A 97 -1.57 -19.35 4.07
N GLY A 98 -1.71 -18.69 2.91
CA GLY A 98 -2.87 -17.84 2.58
C GLY A 98 -4.21 -18.53 2.81
N LYS A 99 -4.41 -19.72 2.22
CA LYS A 99 -5.64 -20.52 2.40
C LYS A 99 -5.91 -20.83 3.87
N ARG A 100 -4.92 -21.34 4.60
CA ARG A 100 -5.04 -21.68 6.02
C ARG A 100 -5.32 -20.45 6.89
N ILE A 101 -4.67 -19.32 6.62
CA ILE A 101 -4.89 -18.05 7.34
C ILE A 101 -6.34 -17.60 7.13
N TYR A 102 -6.82 -17.64 5.88
CA TYR A 102 -8.19 -17.27 5.58
C TYR A 102 -9.19 -18.17 6.31
N GLU A 103 -9.10 -19.49 6.12
CA GLU A 103 -10.04 -20.46 6.70
C GLU A 103 -10.04 -20.47 8.24
N GLN A 104 -8.87 -20.34 8.88
CA GLN A 104 -8.75 -20.47 10.33
C GLN A 104 -8.91 -19.16 11.10
N LYS A 105 -8.66 -18.00 10.46
CA LYS A 105 -8.63 -16.71 11.16
C LYS A 105 -9.58 -15.66 10.59
N VAL A 106 -9.80 -15.63 9.27
CA VAL A 106 -10.54 -14.55 8.61
C VAL A 106 -11.99 -14.93 8.35
N ALA A 107 -12.23 -16.07 7.70
CA ALA A 107 -13.58 -16.55 7.39
C ALA A 107 -14.48 -16.65 8.63
N PRO A 108 -14.02 -17.14 9.80
CA PRO A 108 -14.84 -17.14 11.01
C PRO A 108 -15.25 -15.73 11.48
N LEU A 109 -14.36 -14.74 11.35
CA LEU A 109 -14.67 -13.35 11.73
C LEU A 109 -15.65 -12.70 10.75
N PHE A 110 -15.51 -12.98 9.45
CA PHE A 110 -16.48 -12.54 8.44
C PHE A 110 -17.85 -13.17 8.66
N SER A 111 -17.90 -14.47 8.96
CA SER A 111 -19.14 -15.17 9.32
C SER A 111 -19.80 -14.56 10.57
N LEU A 112 -19.01 -14.31 11.63
CA LEU A 112 -19.49 -13.65 12.84
C LEU A 112 -20.11 -12.28 12.54
N ALA A 113 -19.46 -11.50 11.67
CA ALA A 113 -19.96 -10.20 11.23
C ALA A 113 -21.10 -10.27 10.19
N SER A 114 -21.63 -11.46 9.87
CA SER A 114 -22.65 -11.67 8.84
C SER A 114 -22.24 -11.18 7.44
N ILE A 115 -20.95 -11.28 7.11
CA ILE A 115 -20.40 -10.93 5.80
C ILE A 115 -20.33 -12.19 4.93
N SER A 116 -21.01 -12.16 3.79
CA SER A 116 -20.96 -13.21 2.78
C SER A 116 -19.72 -13.05 1.89
N THR A 117 -19.05 -14.15 1.58
CA THR A 117 -17.83 -14.13 0.75
C THR A 117 -17.88 -15.11 -0.40
N ASP A 118 -17.56 -14.65 -1.59
CA ASP A 118 -17.25 -15.50 -2.75
C ASP A 118 -15.73 -15.66 -2.84
N VAL A 119 -15.24 -16.88 -2.74
CA VAL A 119 -13.80 -17.16 -2.62
C VAL A 119 -13.26 -17.77 -3.92
N VAL A 120 -12.26 -17.12 -4.49
CA VAL A 120 -11.52 -17.56 -5.68
C VAL A 120 -10.08 -17.87 -5.29
N ILE A 121 -9.69 -19.13 -5.44
CA ILE A 121 -8.28 -19.54 -5.28
C ILE A 121 -7.58 -19.30 -6.62
N THR A 122 -6.54 -18.49 -6.64
CA THR A 122 -5.82 -18.18 -7.89
C THR A 122 -4.93 -19.34 -8.32
N GLU A 123 -4.93 -19.67 -9.60
CA GLU A 123 -4.22 -20.83 -10.15
C GLU A 123 -2.94 -20.45 -10.88
N ARG A 124 -2.85 -19.20 -11.34
CA ARG A 124 -1.73 -18.66 -12.12
C ARG A 124 -1.54 -17.17 -11.83
N ALA A 125 -0.40 -16.65 -12.25
CA ALA A 125 -0.15 -15.21 -12.26
C ALA A 125 -1.22 -14.48 -13.09
N ASN A 126 -1.63 -13.31 -12.63
CA ASN A 126 -2.69 -12.47 -13.19
C ASN A 126 -4.10 -13.09 -13.18
N HIS A 127 -4.34 -14.23 -12.52
CA HIS A 127 -5.68 -14.84 -12.51
C HIS A 127 -6.71 -13.90 -11.88
N ALA A 128 -6.39 -13.23 -10.77
CA ALA A 128 -7.33 -12.30 -10.14
C ALA A 128 -7.59 -11.07 -11.01
N LYS A 129 -6.54 -10.54 -11.65
CA LYS A 129 -6.67 -9.44 -12.60
C LYS A 129 -7.65 -9.81 -13.71
N ASP A 130 -7.46 -10.95 -14.36
CA ASP A 130 -8.27 -11.38 -15.49
C ASP A 130 -9.73 -11.64 -15.07
N ASN A 131 -9.93 -12.33 -13.93
CA ASN A 131 -11.27 -12.58 -13.40
C ASN A 131 -12.02 -11.29 -13.05
N LEU A 132 -11.33 -10.25 -12.58
CA LEU A 132 -11.92 -8.94 -12.29
C LEU A 132 -12.46 -8.21 -13.54
N PHE A 133 -12.00 -8.56 -14.75
CA PHE A 133 -12.60 -8.04 -15.98
C PHE A 133 -13.92 -8.73 -16.35
N GLU A 134 -14.16 -9.94 -15.85
CA GLU A 134 -15.31 -10.77 -16.23
C GLU A 134 -16.42 -10.75 -15.18
N VAL A 135 -16.05 -10.68 -13.89
CA VAL A 135 -17.01 -10.77 -12.79
C VAL A 135 -17.99 -9.59 -12.79
N ASN A 136 -19.22 -9.77 -12.33
CA ASN A 136 -20.10 -8.62 -12.05
C ASN A 136 -19.68 -7.97 -10.72
N ILE A 137 -18.78 -6.99 -10.78
CA ILE A 137 -18.20 -6.35 -9.59
C ILE A 137 -19.24 -5.58 -8.75
N ASN A 138 -20.34 -5.15 -9.37
CA ASN A 138 -21.40 -4.36 -8.72
C ASN A 138 -22.18 -5.16 -7.65
N LYS A 139 -21.98 -6.48 -7.58
CA LYS A 139 -22.55 -7.35 -6.54
C LYS A 139 -21.79 -7.28 -5.21
N TYR A 140 -20.58 -6.72 -5.20
CA TYR A 140 -19.70 -6.75 -4.05
C TYR A 140 -19.46 -5.34 -3.51
N ASP A 141 -19.38 -5.23 -2.19
CA ASP A 141 -19.05 -3.99 -1.48
C ASP A 141 -17.53 -3.74 -1.41
N GLY A 142 -16.74 -4.74 -1.82
CA GLY A 142 -15.29 -4.75 -1.74
C GLY A 142 -14.65 -6.02 -2.26
N VAL A 143 -13.34 -5.93 -2.53
CA VAL A 143 -12.50 -7.08 -2.92
C VAL A 143 -11.43 -7.30 -1.86
N VAL A 144 -11.21 -8.54 -1.44
CA VAL A 144 -10.19 -8.88 -0.45
C VAL A 144 -9.10 -9.72 -1.11
N CYS A 145 -7.84 -9.30 -0.98
CA CYS A 145 -6.69 -10.10 -1.38
C CYS A 145 -6.04 -10.75 -0.16
N VAL A 146 -5.89 -12.07 -0.20
CA VAL A 146 -5.16 -12.87 0.80
C VAL A 146 -3.83 -13.29 0.20
N GLY A 147 -2.75 -12.62 0.60
CA GLY A 147 -1.43 -12.78 -0.02
C GLY A 147 -0.45 -11.71 0.43
N GLY A 148 0.62 -11.53 -0.34
CA GLY A 148 1.54 -10.39 -0.18
C GLY A 148 1.27 -9.28 -1.20
N ASP A 149 2.22 -8.36 -1.32
CA ASP A 149 2.11 -7.17 -2.18
C ASP A 149 1.80 -7.52 -3.66
N GLY A 150 2.30 -8.66 -4.18
CA GLY A 150 1.99 -9.12 -5.54
C GLY A 150 0.52 -9.51 -5.76
N MET A 151 -0.15 -10.09 -4.76
CA MET A 151 -1.59 -10.40 -4.85
C MET A 151 -2.42 -9.11 -4.83
N PHE A 152 -2.01 -8.14 -4.00
CA PHE A 152 -2.59 -6.80 -4.03
C PHE A 152 -2.40 -6.14 -5.40
N SER A 153 -1.19 -6.23 -5.97
CA SER A 153 -0.85 -5.69 -7.30
C SER A 153 -1.79 -6.23 -8.38
N GLU A 154 -2.05 -7.55 -8.42
CA GLU A 154 -3.00 -8.13 -9.39
C GLU A 154 -4.42 -7.57 -9.24
N VAL A 155 -4.92 -7.48 -8.00
CA VAL A 155 -6.27 -6.95 -7.73
C VAL A 155 -6.38 -5.47 -8.08
N MET A 156 -5.38 -4.66 -7.72
CA MET A 156 -5.29 -3.25 -8.09
C MET A 156 -5.36 -3.07 -9.61
N HIS A 157 -4.53 -3.80 -10.36
CA HIS A 157 -4.50 -3.73 -11.82
C HIS A 157 -5.82 -4.18 -12.45
N GLY A 158 -6.48 -5.20 -11.89
CA GLY A 158 -7.79 -5.66 -12.34
C GLY A 158 -8.87 -4.60 -12.13
N LEU A 159 -8.95 -4.01 -10.94
CA LEU A 159 -9.94 -2.99 -10.61
C LEU A 159 -9.75 -1.69 -11.39
N ILE A 160 -8.53 -1.15 -11.41
CA ILE A 160 -8.22 0.07 -12.18
C ILE A 160 -8.46 -0.19 -13.66
N GLY A 161 -7.89 -1.28 -14.20
CA GLY A 161 -7.97 -1.61 -15.62
C GLY A 161 -9.41 -1.79 -16.10
N ARG A 162 -10.25 -2.46 -15.31
CA ARG A 162 -11.69 -2.58 -15.57
C ARG A 162 -12.36 -1.21 -15.58
N MET A 163 -12.16 -0.40 -14.53
CA MET A 163 -12.82 0.90 -14.40
C MET A 163 -12.47 1.85 -15.56
N GLN A 164 -11.20 1.89 -15.97
CA GLN A 164 -10.78 2.72 -17.10
C GLN A 164 -11.37 2.21 -18.41
N LYS A 165 -11.39 0.89 -18.62
CA LYS A 165 -12.02 0.27 -19.80
C LYS A 165 -13.51 0.59 -19.87
N ASP A 166 -14.24 0.42 -18.78
CA ASP A 166 -15.68 0.70 -18.68
C ASP A 166 -15.99 2.20 -18.91
N SER A 167 -15.03 3.08 -18.59
CA SER A 167 -15.12 4.53 -18.79
C SER A 167 -14.57 5.00 -20.15
N GLY A 168 -14.10 4.10 -21.03
CA GLY A 168 -13.54 4.45 -22.33
C GLY A 168 -12.20 5.20 -22.27
N ILE A 169 -11.45 5.09 -21.17
CA ILE A 169 -10.17 5.76 -20.97
C ILE A 169 -9.02 4.88 -21.47
N ASP A 170 -8.25 5.38 -22.43
CA ASP A 170 -7.02 4.74 -22.87
C ASP A 170 -5.89 4.94 -21.86
N GLN A 171 -5.48 3.84 -21.23
CA GLN A 171 -4.40 3.84 -20.24
C GLN A 171 -3.03 4.12 -20.85
N ASN A 172 -2.86 3.95 -22.17
CA ASN A 172 -1.59 4.23 -22.84
C ASN A 172 -1.27 5.72 -22.91
N ASN A 173 -2.29 6.59 -22.82
CA ASN A 173 -2.10 8.03 -22.74
C ASN A 173 -1.64 8.43 -21.32
N PRO A 174 -0.37 8.88 -21.12
CA PRO A 174 0.14 9.25 -19.80
C PRO A 174 -0.58 10.47 -19.18
N LYS A 175 -1.26 11.26 -20.01
CA LYS A 175 -2.02 12.44 -19.59
C LYS A 175 -3.50 12.16 -19.33
N ALA A 176 -3.97 10.93 -19.53
CA ALA A 176 -5.36 10.59 -19.32
C ALA A 176 -5.79 10.83 -17.86
N PRO A 177 -6.92 11.54 -17.62
CA PRO A 177 -7.47 11.69 -16.29
C PRO A 177 -8.16 10.38 -15.87
N LEU A 178 -7.46 9.54 -15.11
CA LEU A 178 -7.98 8.26 -14.66
C LEU A 178 -9.20 8.42 -13.74
N VAL A 179 -10.20 7.56 -13.91
CA VAL A 179 -11.40 7.52 -13.06
C VAL A 179 -11.09 6.78 -11.76
N GLN A 180 -11.54 7.35 -10.65
CA GLN A 180 -11.37 6.78 -9.32
C GLN A 180 -12.14 5.47 -9.15
N CYS A 181 -11.49 4.47 -8.57
CA CYS A 181 -12.13 3.21 -8.21
C CYS A 181 -12.82 3.32 -6.85
N ASN A 182 -14.15 3.14 -6.84
CA ASN A 182 -14.94 3.19 -5.60
C ASN A 182 -14.99 1.86 -4.85
N ILE A 183 -14.56 0.75 -5.47
CA ILE A 183 -14.47 -0.56 -4.83
C ILE A 183 -13.24 -0.58 -3.91
N ARG A 184 -13.45 -0.85 -2.63
CA ARG A 184 -12.39 -0.89 -1.61
C ARG A 184 -11.64 -2.22 -1.67
N ILE A 185 -10.31 -2.17 -1.52
CA ILE A 185 -9.47 -3.37 -1.39
C ILE A 185 -9.18 -3.67 0.09
N GLY A 186 -9.46 -4.89 0.54
CA GLY A 186 -9.02 -5.42 1.83
C GLY A 186 -7.75 -6.25 1.67
N ILE A 187 -6.73 -5.99 2.48
CA ILE A 187 -5.45 -6.73 2.42
C ILE A 187 -5.32 -7.63 3.64
N ILE A 188 -5.36 -8.95 3.43
CA ILE A 188 -5.03 -9.93 4.47
C ILE A 188 -3.57 -10.37 4.26
N PRO A 189 -2.64 -9.95 5.14
CA PRO A 189 -1.21 -10.24 4.97
C PRO A 189 -0.93 -11.73 5.11
N ALA A 190 -0.39 -12.33 4.05
CA ALA A 190 0.12 -13.70 4.03
C ALA A 190 1.46 -13.82 3.27
N GLY A 191 2.07 -12.69 2.92
CA GLY A 191 3.33 -12.60 2.21
C GLY A 191 4.56 -12.60 3.11
N SER A 192 5.71 -12.30 2.49
CA SER A 192 7.00 -12.23 3.19
C SER A 192 7.39 -10.80 3.56
N THR A 193 6.89 -9.80 2.84
CA THR A 193 7.22 -8.38 3.02
C THR A 193 6.02 -7.61 3.57
N ASP A 194 4.85 -7.74 2.91
CA ASP A 194 3.58 -7.11 3.28
C ASP A 194 3.73 -5.60 3.53
N CYS A 195 4.50 -4.92 2.67
CA CYS A 195 4.90 -3.53 2.85
C CYS A 195 3.70 -2.58 2.84
N ILE A 196 2.73 -2.84 1.96
CA ILE A 196 1.54 -2.00 1.80
C ILE A 196 0.66 -2.12 3.04
N CYS A 197 0.42 -3.35 3.53
CA CYS A 197 -0.32 -3.59 4.77
C CYS A 197 0.37 -2.95 5.97
N TYR A 198 1.69 -3.10 6.08
CA TYR A 198 2.44 -2.53 7.19
C TYR A 198 2.42 -0.99 7.18
N SER A 199 2.57 -0.37 6.01
CA SER A 199 2.58 1.09 5.88
C SER A 199 1.19 1.73 6.08
N THR A 200 0.12 0.97 5.93
CA THR A 200 -1.27 1.46 6.05
C THR A 200 -1.94 1.14 7.38
N VAL A 201 -1.54 0.04 8.04
CA VAL A 201 -2.13 -0.43 9.31
C VAL A 201 -1.13 -0.37 10.48
N GLY A 202 0.18 -0.33 10.18
CA GLY A 202 1.26 -0.34 11.18
C GLY A 202 1.67 -1.74 11.63
N ILE A 203 1.00 -2.78 11.15
CA ILE A 203 1.33 -4.19 11.43
C ILE A 203 0.82 -5.13 10.33
N SER A 204 1.57 -6.21 10.09
CA SER A 204 1.16 -7.32 9.22
C SER A 204 0.47 -8.42 10.06
N ASP A 205 -0.76 -8.18 10.52
CA ASP A 205 -1.55 -9.14 11.31
C ASP A 205 -2.91 -9.44 10.63
N PRO A 206 -3.17 -10.69 10.20
CA PRO A 206 -4.41 -11.04 9.48
C PRO A 206 -5.71 -10.73 10.22
N VAL A 207 -5.70 -10.85 11.56
CA VAL A 207 -6.89 -10.58 12.37
C VAL A 207 -7.15 -9.09 12.44
N THR A 208 -6.11 -8.27 12.67
CA THR A 208 -6.25 -6.80 12.60
C THR A 208 -6.83 -6.36 11.25
N SER A 209 -6.28 -6.85 10.13
CA SER A 209 -6.79 -6.51 8.80
C SER A 209 -8.25 -6.94 8.59
N ALA A 210 -8.62 -8.15 9.03
CA ALA A 210 -10.00 -8.63 8.94
C ALA A 210 -10.96 -7.74 9.73
N LEU A 211 -10.56 -7.24 10.90
CA LEU A 211 -11.37 -6.36 11.72
C LEU A 211 -11.55 -4.96 11.07
N HIS A 212 -10.51 -4.39 10.44
CA HIS A 212 -10.67 -3.15 9.65
C HIS A 212 -11.67 -3.32 8.49
N ILE A 213 -11.65 -4.47 7.82
CA ILE A 213 -12.62 -4.81 6.76
C ILE A 213 -14.04 -4.90 7.34
N ILE A 214 -14.20 -5.61 8.47
CA ILE A 214 -15.50 -5.81 9.13
C ILE A 214 -16.13 -4.50 9.58
N ILE A 215 -15.34 -3.60 10.17
CA ILE A 215 -15.79 -2.28 10.61
C ILE A 215 -16.04 -1.34 9.41
N GLY A 216 -15.48 -1.67 8.25
CA GLY A 216 -15.68 -0.90 7.03
C GLY A 216 -14.84 0.36 7.00
N ASP A 217 -13.65 0.34 7.62
CA ASP A 217 -12.72 1.46 7.56
C ASP A 217 -12.37 1.80 6.09
N CYS A 218 -11.98 3.04 5.85
CA CYS A 218 -11.72 3.55 4.51
C CYS A 218 -10.51 4.48 4.50
N GLN A 219 -9.44 4.06 3.82
CA GLN A 219 -8.24 4.84 3.62
C GLN A 219 -8.03 5.08 2.12
N PRO A 220 -8.12 6.32 1.63
CA PRO A 220 -7.72 6.66 0.27
C PRO A 220 -6.24 6.34 0.04
N LEU A 221 -5.91 6.00 -1.21
CA LEU A 221 -4.56 5.63 -1.63
C LEU A 221 -4.23 6.23 -3.00
N ASP A 222 -3.09 6.90 -3.09
CA ASP A 222 -2.49 7.36 -4.34
C ASP A 222 -1.88 6.20 -5.11
N VAL A 223 -2.00 6.25 -6.43
CA VAL A 223 -1.42 5.25 -7.33
C VAL A 223 -0.62 5.98 -8.39
N SER A 224 0.57 5.50 -8.69
CA SER A 224 1.40 6.05 -9.76
C SER A 224 1.35 5.15 -10.99
N SER A 225 1.21 5.74 -12.17
CA SER A 225 1.31 5.03 -13.45
C SER A 225 2.70 5.21 -14.05
N VAL A 226 3.25 4.15 -14.62
CA VAL A 226 4.52 4.14 -15.33
C VAL A 226 4.26 3.88 -16.81
N HIS A 227 4.84 4.72 -17.66
CA HIS A 227 4.74 4.67 -19.09
C HIS A 227 6.12 4.68 -19.74
N HIS A 228 6.22 4.17 -20.95
CA HIS A 228 7.37 4.37 -21.83
C HIS A 228 6.87 4.51 -23.26
N ASN A 229 7.25 5.59 -23.94
CA ASN A 229 6.84 5.88 -25.32
C ASN A 229 5.31 5.75 -25.54
N ASN A 230 4.52 6.42 -24.69
CA ASN A 230 3.05 6.34 -24.69
C ASN A 230 2.50 4.91 -24.60
N THR A 231 3.23 4.00 -23.98
CA THR A 231 2.76 2.64 -23.67
C THR A 231 2.69 2.50 -22.16
N PHE A 232 1.53 2.11 -21.64
CA PHE A 232 1.37 1.82 -20.23
C PHE A 232 2.18 0.57 -19.86
N LEU A 233 3.04 0.70 -18.85
CA LEU A 233 3.84 -0.41 -18.34
C LEU A 233 3.20 -1.03 -17.10
N LYS A 234 2.99 -0.23 -16.06
CA LYS A 234 2.51 -0.72 -14.76
C LYS A 234 2.00 0.39 -13.85
N TYR A 235 1.14 0.04 -12.89
CA TYR A 235 0.86 0.85 -11.72
C TYR A 235 1.74 0.43 -10.54
N TYR A 236 2.07 1.38 -9.66
CA TYR A 236 2.69 1.09 -8.36
C TYR A 236 2.10 1.99 -7.26
N VAL A 237 2.21 1.51 -6.02
CA VAL A 237 1.76 2.19 -4.81
C VAL A 237 2.84 2.26 -3.73
N SER A 238 3.92 1.49 -3.83
CA SER A 238 4.97 1.50 -2.82
C SER A 238 6.26 2.13 -3.34
N LEU A 239 7.03 1.40 -4.15
CA LEU A 239 8.37 1.79 -4.58
C LEU A 239 8.55 1.52 -6.07
N LEU A 240 8.98 2.56 -6.77
CA LEU A 240 9.61 2.48 -8.06
C LEU A 240 11.10 2.82 -7.92
N GLY A 241 11.98 1.82 -8.03
CA GLY A 241 13.41 1.94 -7.77
C GLY A 241 14.29 1.54 -8.96
N TYR A 242 15.28 2.37 -9.29
CA TYR A 242 16.28 2.15 -10.33
C TYR A 242 17.69 2.13 -9.75
N GLY A 243 18.63 1.57 -10.51
CA GLY A 243 20.01 1.37 -10.08
C GLY A 243 20.07 0.30 -9.01
N PHE A 244 20.61 0.61 -7.83
CA PHE A 244 20.83 -0.34 -6.75
C PHE A 244 19.62 -1.26 -6.46
N TYR A 245 18.41 -0.70 -6.33
CA TYR A 245 17.20 -1.49 -6.04
C TYR A 245 16.72 -2.32 -7.23
N GLY A 246 16.89 -1.82 -8.45
CA GLY A 246 16.59 -2.54 -9.68
C GLY A 246 17.52 -3.75 -9.89
N ASP A 247 18.81 -3.55 -9.67
CA ASP A 247 19.84 -4.59 -9.74
C ASP A 247 19.63 -5.69 -8.70
N ILE A 248 19.30 -5.31 -7.45
CA ILE A 248 18.94 -6.27 -6.40
C ILE A 248 17.75 -7.11 -6.84
N LEU A 249 16.68 -6.46 -7.35
CA LEU A 249 15.50 -7.19 -7.77
C LEU A 249 15.87 -8.20 -8.87
N LYS A 250 16.52 -7.74 -9.94
CA LYS A 250 16.94 -8.56 -11.08
C LYS A 250 17.80 -9.75 -10.67
N ASP A 251 18.74 -9.56 -9.75
CA ASP A 251 19.61 -10.62 -9.25
C ASP A 251 18.88 -11.58 -8.28
N SER A 252 17.96 -11.06 -7.48
CA SER A 252 17.19 -11.83 -6.49
C SER A 252 16.11 -12.71 -7.12
N GLU A 253 15.53 -12.30 -8.26
CA GLU A 253 14.52 -13.07 -9.00
C GLU A 253 15.08 -14.39 -9.54
N LYS A 254 16.36 -14.38 -9.96
CA LYS A 254 17.10 -15.60 -10.35
C LYS A 254 17.35 -16.55 -9.16
N LYS A 255 17.10 -16.10 -7.92
CA LYS A 255 17.39 -16.81 -6.67
C LYS A 255 16.15 -17.03 -5.81
N ARG A 256 14.96 -17.12 -6.43
CA ARG A 256 13.71 -17.45 -5.70
C ARG A 256 13.81 -18.71 -4.85
N TRP A 257 14.66 -19.67 -5.23
CA TRP A 257 14.93 -20.89 -4.45
C TRP A 257 15.50 -20.63 -3.04
N MET A 258 16.12 -19.47 -2.79
CA MET A 258 16.67 -19.09 -1.47
C MET A 258 15.61 -18.52 -0.52
N GLY A 259 14.36 -18.34 -0.95
CA GLY A 259 13.33 -17.68 -0.16
C GLY A 259 13.74 -16.25 0.24
N PRO A 260 13.33 -15.74 1.42
CA PRO A 260 13.61 -14.35 1.83
C PRO A 260 15.10 -13.96 1.89
N MET A 261 16.02 -14.92 2.13
CA MET A 261 17.46 -14.65 2.18
C MET A 261 18.04 -14.15 0.85
N ARG A 262 17.32 -14.35 -0.26
CA ARG A 262 17.71 -13.86 -1.59
C ARG A 262 17.99 -12.35 -1.60
N TYR A 263 17.21 -11.56 -0.83
CA TYR A 263 17.34 -10.11 -0.81
C TYR A 263 18.63 -9.66 -0.13
N ASP A 264 19.02 -10.31 0.96
CA ASP A 264 20.25 -10.00 1.70
C ASP A 264 21.48 -10.35 0.86
N TYR A 265 21.47 -11.53 0.22
CA TYR A 265 22.55 -11.95 -0.67
C TYR A 265 22.70 -11.02 -1.89
N SER A 266 21.59 -10.75 -2.58
CA SER A 266 21.59 -9.86 -3.75
C SER A 266 21.96 -8.43 -3.35
N GLY A 267 21.49 -7.95 -2.20
CA GLY A 267 21.86 -6.65 -1.64
C GLY A 267 23.36 -6.53 -1.40
N PHE A 268 23.96 -7.51 -0.73
CA PHE A 268 25.40 -7.55 -0.47
C PHE A 268 26.21 -7.59 -1.77
N LYS A 269 25.82 -8.47 -2.71
CA LYS A 269 26.47 -8.60 -4.01
C LYS A 269 26.43 -7.28 -4.80
N THR A 270 25.26 -6.67 -4.93
CA THR A 270 25.08 -5.40 -5.67
C THR A 270 25.85 -4.26 -4.99
N PHE A 271 25.90 -4.24 -3.66
CA PHE A 271 26.69 -3.26 -2.90
C PHE A 271 28.19 -3.35 -3.21
N LEU A 272 28.74 -4.57 -3.34
CA LEU A 272 30.15 -4.75 -3.71
C LEU A 272 30.47 -4.22 -5.12
N PHE A 273 29.59 -4.50 -6.09
CA PHE A 273 29.75 -4.02 -7.46
C PHE A 273 29.64 -2.50 -7.57
N HIS A 274 28.72 -1.88 -6.81
CA HIS A 274 28.60 -0.43 -6.67
C HIS A 274 28.46 0.33 -8.01
N HIS A 275 27.64 -0.23 -8.91
CA HIS A 275 27.37 0.38 -10.21
C HIS A 275 26.62 1.71 -10.07
N TYR A 276 26.92 2.64 -10.97
CA TYR A 276 26.20 3.90 -11.12
C TYR A 276 25.71 4.05 -12.55
N TYR A 277 24.65 4.85 -12.72
CA TYR A 277 23.95 5.03 -13.97
C TYR A 277 23.90 6.53 -14.29
N GLU A 278 24.22 6.89 -15.53
CA GLU A 278 24.19 8.27 -16.00
C GLU A 278 22.89 8.52 -16.76
N GLY A 279 22.24 9.64 -16.50
CA GLY A 279 21.01 10.00 -17.20
C GLY A 279 20.45 11.36 -16.79
N THR A 280 19.31 11.68 -17.39
CA THR A 280 18.56 12.91 -17.18
C THR A 280 17.25 12.59 -16.47
N ILE A 281 16.97 13.31 -15.40
CA ILE A 281 15.68 13.30 -14.69
C ILE A 281 15.02 14.64 -14.93
N SER A 282 13.77 14.64 -15.41
CA SER A 282 12.92 15.83 -15.37
C SER A 282 11.74 15.56 -14.46
N PHE A 283 11.30 16.52 -13.66
CA PHE A 283 10.15 16.33 -12.76
C PHE A 283 9.36 17.61 -12.52
N GLN A 284 8.08 17.44 -12.18
CA GLN A 284 7.19 18.53 -11.74
C GLN A 284 7.04 18.50 -10.22
N PRO A 285 7.51 19.52 -9.49
CA PRO A 285 7.34 19.60 -8.05
C PRO A 285 5.86 19.74 -7.67
N ALA A 286 5.41 19.04 -6.63
CA ALA A 286 4.05 19.14 -6.13
C ALA A 286 3.85 20.42 -5.26
N LYS A 287 3.96 21.61 -5.88
CA LYS A 287 3.95 22.91 -5.15
C LYS A 287 2.67 23.16 -4.34
N HIS A 288 1.55 22.58 -4.76
CA HIS A 288 0.24 22.74 -4.12
C HIS A 288 -0.06 21.68 -3.05
N THR A 289 0.77 20.63 -2.97
CA THR A 289 0.66 19.61 -1.93
C THR A 289 1.34 20.13 -0.66
N GLN A 290 0.64 20.04 0.47
CA GLN A 290 1.20 20.46 1.75
C GLN A 290 2.19 19.42 2.29
N GLY A 291 3.19 19.90 3.01
CA GLY A 291 4.21 19.07 3.63
C GLY A 291 5.47 18.90 2.80
N SER A 292 6.51 18.41 3.45
CA SER A 292 7.84 18.17 2.92
C SER A 292 8.23 16.72 3.14
N PRO A 293 9.03 16.12 2.25
CA PRO A 293 9.63 14.80 2.49
C PRO A 293 10.48 14.76 3.78
N ARG A 294 10.92 15.91 4.30
CA ARG A 294 11.70 16.04 5.55
C ARG A 294 10.87 16.41 6.78
N ASP A 295 9.54 16.41 6.67
CA ASP A 295 8.69 16.63 7.84
C ASP A 295 8.90 15.51 8.87
N LYS A 296 8.64 15.85 10.14
CA LYS A 296 8.77 14.88 11.24
C LYS A 296 7.55 13.99 11.40
N ASP A 297 6.41 14.47 10.91
CA ASP A 297 5.12 13.80 11.06
C ASP A 297 4.90 12.78 9.94
N SER A 298 4.46 11.59 10.33
CA SER A 298 4.10 10.51 9.42
C SER A 298 2.60 10.51 9.11
N CYS A 299 2.21 9.94 7.98
CA CYS A 299 0.80 9.73 7.66
C CYS A 299 0.15 8.71 8.62
N ARG A 300 -0.80 9.18 9.43
CA ARG A 300 -1.52 8.40 10.45
C ARG A 300 -3.03 8.43 10.25
N THR A 301 -3.76 7.71 11.09
CA THR A 301 -5.22 7.77 11.13
C THR A 301 -5.73 9.21 11.19
N GLY A 302 -6.65 9.54 10.28
CA GLY A 302 -7.26 10.87 10.24
C GLY A 302 -6.38 12.00 9.70
N CYS A 303 -5.26 11.68 9.04
CA CYS A 303 -4.29 12.64 8.50
C CYS A 303 -4.93 13.85 7.80
N TYR A 304 -4.56 15.04 8.26
CA TYR A 304 -5.08 16.31 7.75
C TYR A 304 -4.66 16.59 6.30
N ILE A 305 -3.41 16.28 5.92
CA ILE A 305 -2.88 16.51 4.57
C ILE A 305 -3.68 15.72 3.52
N CYS A 306 -3.94 14.44 3.78
CA CYS A 306 -4.76 13.60 2.90
C CYS A 306 -6.21 14.13 2.80
N LYS A 307 -6.83 14.49 3.93
CA LYS A 307 -8.20 15.06 3.94
C LYS A 307 -8.31 16.37 3.16
N LYS A 308 -7.31 17.24 3.28
CA LYS A 308 -7.26 18.49 2.52
C LYS A 308 -7.12 18.23 1.02
N SER A 309 -6.29 17.26 0.65
CA SER A 309 -6.12 16.86 -0.75
C SER A 309 -7.43 16.30 -1.33
N GLU A 310 -8.22 15.57 -0.54
CA GLU A 310 -9.57 15.15 -0.93
C GLU A 310 -10.50 16.34 -1.22
N GLN A 311 -10.50 17.37 -0.36
CA GLN A 311 -11.31 18.58 -0.56
C GLN A 311 -10.91 19.31 -1.85
N GLN A 312 -9.60 19.52 -2.06
CA GLN A 312 -9.07 20.14 -3.27
C GLN A 312 -9.43 19.35 -4.53
N LEU A 313 -9.34 18.02 -4.47
CA LEU A 313 -9.73 17.15 -5.59
C LEU A 313 -11.22 17.26 -5.90
N ALA A 314 -12.07 17.37 -4.87
CA ALA A 314 -13.51 17.55 -5.04
C ALA A 314 -13.86 18.92 -5.64
N GLU A 315 -13.16 19.99 -5.24
CA GLU A 315 -13.27 21.33 -5.84
C GLU A 315 -12.86 21.31 -7.32
N GLN A 316 -11.69 20.74 -7.64
CA GLN A 316 -11.21 20.60 -9.01
C GLN A 316 -12.17 19.83 -9.92
N ARG A 317 -12.85 18.80 -9.40
CA ARG A 317 -13.86 18.06 -10.15
C ARG A 317 -15.11 18.89 -10.42
N ARG A 318 -15.52 19.77 -9.49
CA ARG A 318 -16.68 20.66 -9.68
C ARG A 318 -16.39 21.74 -10.72
N GLU A 319 -15.17 22.23 -10.76
CA GLU A 319 -14.74 23.31 -11.67
C GLU A 319 -14.41 22.83 -13.10
N SER A 320 -14.31 21.52 -13.33
CA SER A 320 -13.95 20.89 -14.62
C SER A 320 -14.91 21.16 -15.80
N GLY A 321 -15.96 21.96 -15.61
CA GLY A 321 -16.79 22.53 -16.67
C GLY A 321 -16.25 23.82 -17.31
N LEU A 322 -15.20 24.44 -16.74
CA LEU A 322 -14.49 25.59 -17.31
C LEU A 322 -13.12 25.13 -17.81
N LYS A 323 -12.70 25.60 -18.99
CA LYS A 323 -11.42 25.23 -19.62
C LYS A 323 -10.28 25.40 -18.62
N ARG A 324 -9.60 24.30 -18.30
CA ARG A 324 -8.37 24.28 -17.52
C ARG A 324 -7.28 25.04 -18.27
N GLU A 325 -6.72 26.07 -17.65
CA GLU A 325 -5.29 26.31 -17.77
C GLU A 325 -4.65 25.21 -16.91
N GLU A 326 -4.06 24.18 -17.54
CA GLU A 326 -3.05 23.40 -16.82
C GLU A 326 -1.99 24.44 -16.47
N ASP A 327 -1.86 24.81 -15.19
CA ASP A 327 -0.68 25.54 -14.73
C ASP A 327 0.50 24.81 -15.35
N GLU A 328 1.22 25.47 -16.27
CA GLU A 328 2.45 24.95 -16.86
C GLU A 328 3.49 24.88 -15.73
N GLU A 329 3.31 23.89 -14.84
CA GLU A 329 4.15 23.68 -13.68
C GLU A 329 5.55 23.38 -14.23
N GLU A 330 6.43 24.36 -14.02
CA GLU A 330 7.80 24.37 -14.52
C GLU A 330 8.51 23.05 -14.19
N TRP A 331 8.89 22.32 -15.24
CA TRP A 331 9.69 21.11 -15.13
C TRP A 331 11.10 21.46 -14.69
N LYS A 332 11.57 20.81 -13.63
CA LYS A 332 12.96 20.88 -13.20
C LYS A 332 13.76 19.75 -13.83
N VAL A 333 14.95 20.05 -14.33
CA VAL A 333 15.82 19.08 -14.99
C VAL A 333 17.10 18.88 -14.19
N ILE A 334 17.45 17.62 -13.92
CA ILE A 334 18.65 17.21 -13.23
C ILE A 334 19.38 16.17 -14.08
N LYS A 335 20.60 16.51 -14.50
CA LYS A 335 21.53 15.56 -15.11
C LYS A 335 22.55 15.07 -14.07
N GLY A 336 22.94 13.81 -14.16
CA GLY A 336 23.94 13.29 -13.25
C GLY A 336 24.21 11.79 -13.33
N LYS A 337 25.04 11.34 -12.38
CA LYS A 337 25.38 9.94 -12.13
C LYS A 337 24.72 9.52 -10.82
N PHE A 338 23.91 8.48 -10.87
CA PHE A 338 23.07 8.02 -9.78
C PHE A 338 23.42 6.58 -9.41
N LEU A 339 23.54 6.29 -8.11
CA LEU A 339 23.56 4.93 -7.58
C LEU A 339 22.15 4.37 -7.46
N ALA A 340 21.19 5.22 -7.09
CA ALA A 340 19.78 4.87 -7.01
C ALA A 340 18.88 6.06 -7.34
N ILE A 341 17.75 5.79 -8.00
CA ILE A 341 16.64 6.72 -8.19
C ILE A 341 15.41 6.00 -7.66
N ASN A 342 14.76 6.54 -6.64
CA ASN A 342 13.58 5.93 -6.04
C ASN A 342 12.43 6.93 -6.06
N ALA A 343 11.24 6.48 -6.43
CA ALA A 343 10.00 7.21 -6.24
C ALA A 343 9.08 6.39 -5.35
N VAL A 344 8.61 6.97 -4.25
CA VAL A 344 7.74 6.30 -3.28
C VAL A 344 6.46 7.07 -3.05
N ASN A 345 5.33 6.37 -3.07
CA ASN A 345 4.00 6.96 -2.81
C ASN A 345 3.61 6.84 -1.33
N ILE A 346 4.27 5.95 -0.59
CA ILE A 346 4.02 5.68 0.83
C ILE A 346 5.36 5.62 1.53
N SER A 347 5.34 5.48 2.87
CA SER A 347 6.60 5.44 3.62
C SER A 347 7.50 4.27 3.27
N CYS A 348 6.94 3.18 2.74
CA CYS A 348 7.61 1.90 2.52
C CYS A 348 8.17 1.30 3.82
N ALA A 349 7.48 1.56 4.94
CA ALA A 349 7.86 1.04 6.23
C ALA A 349 7.68 -0.49 6.28
N CYS A 350 8.58 -1.15 6.98
CA CYS A 350 8.51 -2.59 7.25
C CYS A 350 9.24 -2.92 8.56
N PRO A 351 9.13 -4.15 9.10
CA PRO A 351 9.81 -4.52 10.33
C PRO A 351 11.35 -4.34 10.31
N ARG A 352 11.99 -4.35 9.13
CA ARG A 352 13.44 -4.13 8.97
C ARG A 352 13.83 -2.66 8.80
N SER A 353 12.91 -1.82 8.33
CA SER A 353 13.07 -0.37 8.18
C SER A 353 11.80 0.29 8.71
N PRO A 354 11.70 0.52 10.03
CA PRO A 354 10.45 0.91 10.68
C PRO A 354 9.88 2.24 10.21
N LYS A 355 10.75 3.18 9.78
CA LYS A 355 10.34 4.46 9.19
C LYS A 355 10.22 4.40 7.66
N GLY A 356 10.71 3.33 7.03
CA GLY A 356 10.69 3.13 5.60
C GLY A 356 11.66 4.01 4.82
N LEU A 357 11.47 4.11 3.50
CA LEU A 357 12.27 4.91 2.57
C LEU A 357 11.83 6.36 2.47
N SER A 358 10.62 6.73 2.90
CA SER A 358 10.20 8.14 3.05
C SER A 358 9.22 8.32 4.22
N PRO A 359 9.71 8.58 5.44
CA PRO A 359 8.89 8.59 6.66
C PRO A 359 7.72 9.57 6.64
N ALA A 360 7.87 10.68 5.91
CA ALA A 360 6.88 11.75 5.76
C ALA A 360 6.01 11.63 4.49
N ALA A 361 6.08 10.50 3.77
CA ALA A 361 5.20 10.26 2.64
C ALA A 361 3.76 10.04 3.13
N HIS A 362 2.82 10.66 2.42
CA HIS A 362 1.39 10.54 2.70
C HIS A 362 0.71 9.58 1.76
N LEU A 363 -0.24 8.82 2.27
CA LEU A 363 -0.92 7.78 1.48
C LEU A 363 -1.78 8.36 0.34
N ALA A 364 -2.17 9.63 0.41
CA ALA A 364 -3.30 10.19 -0.33
C ALA A 364 -3.21 11.71 -0.55
N ASP A 365 -2.00 12.25 -0.75
CA ASP A 365 -1.77 13.69 -0.93
C ASP A 365 -1.58 14.11 -2.40
N GLY A 366 -1.71 13.15 -3.33
CA GLY A 366 -1.54 13.33 -4.76
C GLY A 366 -0.09 13.49 -5.19
N SER A 367 0.87 13.02 -4.38
CA SER A 367 2.30 13.17 -4.65
C SER A 367 3.10 11.89 -4.41
N ALA A 368 4.36 11.91 -4.86
CA ALA A 368 5.36 10.90 -4.54
C ALA A 368 6.67 11.59 -4.15
N ASP A 369 7.45 10.96 -3.29
CA ASP A 369 8.76 11.43 -2.91
C ASP A 369 9.83 10.81 -3.81
N LEU A 370 10.44 11.63 -4.66
CA LEU A 370 11.54 11.30 -5.57
C LEU A 370 12.89 11.49 -4.88
N ILE A 371 13.56 10.38 -4.58
CA ILE A 371 14.82 10.29 -3.85
C ILE A 371 15.94 9.96 -4.83
N LEU A 372 16.87 10.89 -4.99
CA LEU A 372 18.03 10.79 -5.88
C LEU A 372 19.29 10.55 -5.06
N VAL A 373 19.90 9.38 -5.21
CA VAL A 373 21.19 9.05 -4.59
C VAL A 373 22.28 9.17 -5.64
N ARG A 374 23.04 10.25 -5.60
CA ARG A 374 24.14 10.52 -6.54
C ARG A 374 25.32 9.59 -6.27
N LYS A 375 26.21 9.47 -7.27
CA LYS A 375 27.48 8.75 -7.14
C LYS A 375 28.27 9.24 -5.92
N CYS A 376 28.49 8.34 -4.96
CA CYS A 376 29.30 8.56 -3.76
C CYS A 376 30.24 7.37 -3.50
N SER A 377 31.07 7.46 -2.46
CA SER A 377 31.94 6.34 -2.06
C SER A 377 31.12 5.15 -1.55
N ARG A 378 31.70 3.95 -1.55
CA ARG A 378 31.05 2.74 -0.97
C ARG A 378 30.74 2.92 0.52
N PHE A 379 31.64 3.58 1.25
CA PHE A 379 31.47 3.85 2.67
C PHE A 379 30.28 4.79 2.93
N ASP A 380 30.19 5.88 2.17
CA ASP A 380 29.07 6.82 2.24
C ASP A 380 27.74 6.15 1.91
N PHE A 381 27.73 5.30 0.88
CA PHE A 381 26.54 4.57 0.49
C PHE A 381 26.13 3.53 1.53
N LEU A 382 27.08 2.85 2.18
CA LEU A 382 26.79 1.99 3.33
C LEU A 382 26.19 2.78 4.49
N ARG A 383 26.73 3.97 4.79
CA ARG A 383 26.18 4.88 5.81
C ARG A 383 24.74 5.28 5.46
N TYR A 384 24.45 5.52 4.18
CA TYR A 384 23.08 5.75 3.70
C TYR A 384 22.18 4.52 3.88
N LEU A 385 22.63 3.31 3.52
CA LEU A 385 21.84 2.08 3.69
C LEU A 385 21.54 1.79 5.17
N LEU A 386 22.52 1.99 6.05
CA LEU A 386 22.38 1.81 7.51
C LEU A 386 21.46 2.87 8.14
N ARG A 387 21.28 4.03 7.50
CA ARG A 387 20.40 5.09 8.00
C ARG A 387 18.93 4.65 8.03
N HIS A 388 18.52 3.77 7.13
CA HIS A 388 17.15 3.23 7.06
C HIS A 388 16.77 2.32 8.25
N THR A 389 17.72 1.98 9.11
CA THR A 389 17.49 1.14 10.31
C THR A 389 17.51 1.94 11.62
N ASN A 390 17.77 3.24 11.56
CA ASN A 390 17.86 4.12 12.73
C ASN A 390 16.80 5.24 12.71
N HIS A 391 16.91 6.21 13.63
CA HIS A 391 15.90 7.28 13.80
C HIS A 391 16.29 8.62 13.17
N ASP A 392 17.46 8.75 12.57
CA ASP A 392 17.97 10.03 12.05
C ASP A 392 17.30 10.41 10.72
N ASP A 393 17.55 11.64 10.24
CA ASP A 393 17.15 12.05 8.89
C ASP A 393 17.92 11.23 7.83
N GLN A 394 17.16 10.42 7.11
CA GLN A 394 17.62 9.55 6.03
C GLN A 394 18.12 10.29 4.79
N PHE A 395 17.76 11.58 4.66
CA PHE A 395 18.16 12.43 3.55
C PHE A 395 19.33 13.36 3.92
N ASP A 396 19.85 13.30 5.14
CA ASP A 396 20.96 14.14 5.62
C ASP A 396 22.33 13.65 5.12
N PHE A 397 22.51 13.75 3.80
CA PHE A 397 23.73 13.45 3.06
C PHE A 397 23.85 14.39 1.86
N SER A 398 25.04 14.92 1.59
CA SER A 398 25.29 15.84 0.47
C SER A 398 25.04 15.23 -0.91
N PHE A 399 25.08 13.91 -1.02
CA PHE A 399 24.82 13.15 -2.25
C PHE A 399 23.37 12.64 -2.35
N VAL A 400 22.50 12.97 -1.41
CA VAL A 400 21.07 12.59 -1.44
C VAL A 400 20.21 13.85 -1.63
N ASN A 401 19.38 13.84 -2.66
CA ASN A 401 18.36 14.87 -2.86
C ASN A 401 16.97 14.21 -2.82
N VAL A 402 16.00 14.88 -2.20
CA VAL A 402 14.61 14.40 -2.16
C VAL A 402 13.67 15.52 -2.59
N TYR A 403 12.70 15.18 -3.44
CA TYR A 403 11.71 16.12 -3.97
C TYR A 403 10.33 15.49 -3.91
N ARG A 404 9.33 16.27 -3.48
CA ARG A 404 7.93 15.88 -3.61
C ARG A 404 7.43 16.25 -5.01
N VAL A 405 6.93 15.28 -5.76
CA VAL A 405 6.63 15.42 -7.19
C VAL A 405 5.25 14.89 -7.55
N LYS A 406 4.64 15.47 -8.59
CA LYS A 406 3.40 14.94 -9.22
C LYS A 406 3.71 14.04 -10.41
N SER A 407 4.82 14.31 -11.08
CA SER A 407 5.27 13.56 -12.24
C SER A 407 6.80 13.64 -12.34
N PHE A 408 7.40 12.62 -12.94
CA PHE A 408 8.80 12.67 -13.35
C PHE A 408 9.05 11.75 -14.54
N GLN A 409 10.14 12.02 -15.24
CA GLN A 409 10.66 11.20 -16.31
C GLN A 409 12.14 10.96 -16.07
N PHE A 410 12.59 9.78 -16.47
CA PHE A 410 14.02 9.45 -16.50
C PHE A 410 14.39 8.92 -17.87
N THR A 411 15.50 9.40 -18.40
CA THR A 411 16.13 8.87 -19.60
C THR A 411 17.58 8.53 -19.29
N SER A 412 17.95 7.28 -19.51
CA SER A 412 19.35 6.84 -19.44
C SER A 412 20.15 7.47 -20.58
N LYS A 413 21.41 7.85 -20.31
CA LYS A 413 22.30 8.43 -21.33
C LYS A 413 22.47 7.53 -22.56
N LEU A 414 22.50 6.21 -22.37
CA LEU A 414 22.59 5.24 -23.48
C LEU A 414 21.37 5.30 -24.41
N SER A 415 20.19 5.62 -23.87
CA SER A 415 18.97 5.82 -24.68
C SER A 415 19.02 7.14 -25.44
N GLU A 416 19.50 8.22 -24.81
CA GLU A 416 19.70 9.52 -25.48
C GLU A 416 20.67 9.38 -26.67
N ASP A 417 21.77 8.66 -26.46
CA ASP A 417 22.77 8.42 -27.50
C ASP A 417 22.17 7.59 -28.65
N ASN A 418 21.45 6.49 -28.37
CA ASN A 418 20.84 5.65 -29.39
C ASN A 418 19.78 6.36 -30.25
N GLU A 419 18.96 7.24 -29.68
CA GLU A 419 18.01 8.06 -30.46
C GLU A 419 18.73 9.08 -31.35
N SER A 420 19.84 9.65 -30.87
CA SER A 420 20.67 10.57 -31.66
C SER A 420 21.39 9.87 -32.84
N TYR A 421 21.77 8.60 -32.68
CA TYR A 421 22.45 7.82 -33.72
C TYR A 421 21.57 7.42 -34.92
N VAL A 422 20.24 7.44 -34.77
CA VAL A 422 19.32 7.15 -35.89
C VAL A 422 19.35 8.25 -36.96
N MET A 423 19.86 9.45 -36.64
CA MET A 423 20.00 10.56 -37.60
C MET A 423 21.35 10.61 -38.33
N ASP A 424 22.35 9.80 -37.97
CA ASP A 424 23.73 9.97 -38.49
C ASP A 424 24.36 8.64 -38.94
N ILE A 425 23.84 8.11 -40.06
CA ILE A 425 24.35 6.91 -40.75
C ILE A 425 25.66 7.28 -41.46
N GLY A 426 26.78 7.36 -40.72
CA GLY A 426 28.06 7.77 -41.33
C GLY A 426 29.34 7.20 -40.77
N LYS A 427 29.42 6.78 -39.49
CA LYS A 427 30.72 6.40 -38.89
C LYS A 427 30.65 5.15 -38.01
N LYS A 428 30.44 3.99 -38.65
CA LYS A 428 30.75 2.68 -38.06
C LYS A 428 32.24 2.39 -38.25
N ARG A 429 33.00 2.22 -37.15
CA ARG A 429 34.10 1.23 -37.01
C ARG A 429 34.90 1.24 -35.70
N PHE A 430 34.71 2.18 -34.77
CA PHE A 430 35.50 2.23 -33.52
C PHE A 430 34.77 1.89 -32.21
N ALA A 431 33.43 1.77 -32.22
CA ALA A 431 32.65 1.48 -31.01
C ALA A 431 32.69 0.01 -30.54
N HIS A 432 33.25 -0.90 -31.35
CA HIS A 432 33.21 -2.34 -31.06
C HIS A 432 34.34 -2.85 -30.15
N PHE A 433 35.40 -2.05 -29.91
CA PHE A 433 36.59 -2.52 -29.19
C PHE A 433 36.51 -2.40 -27.66
N CYS A 434 35.45 -1.77 -27.10
CA CYS A 434 35.26 -1.62 -25.65
C CYS A 434 34.26 -2.62 -25.04
N GLN A 435 33.64 -3.50 -25.84
CA GLN A 435 32.55 -4.37 -25.37
C GLN A 435 33.00 -5.55 -24.50
N ASP A 436 34.27 -5.97 -24.57
CA ASP A 436 34.74 -7.23 -23.95
C ASP A 436 35.76 -7.07 -22.79
N HIS A 437 36.01 -5.85 -22.29
CA HIS A 437 36.96 -5.67 -21.17
C HIS A 437 36.24 -5.71 -19.80
N PRO A 438 36.59 -6.62 -18.87
CA PRO A 438 35.96 -6.74 -17.53
C PRO A 438 36.10 -5.52 -16.62
N ALA A 439 36.88 -4.53 -17.05
CA ALA A 439 37.15 -3.27 -16.35
C ALA A 439 36.53 -2.04 -17.03
N CYS A 440 35.93 -2.20 -18.22
CA CYS A 440 35.13 -1.15 -18.83
C CYS A 440 33.70 -1.28 -18.31
N CYS A 441 33.27 -0.33 -17.46
CA CYS A 441 31.90 -0.25 -16.95
C CYS A 441 30.87 0.17 -18.03
N CYS A 442 31.19 -0.02 -19.30
CA CYS A 442 30.42 0.36 -20.48
C CYS A 442 29.56 -0.80 -21.03
N ASN A 443 29.40 -1.87 -20.25
CA ASN A 443 28.60 -3.00 -20.65
C ASN A 443 27.14 -2.57 -20.80
N THR A 444 26.49 -3.01 -21.88
CA THR A 444 25.06 -2.92 -22.15
C THR A 444 24.28 -3.65 -21.06
N ALA A 445 24.23 -3.07 -19.87
CA ALA A 445 23.46 -3.60 -18.78
C ALA A 445 22.01 -3.28 -19.11
N ASN A 446 21.22 -4.30 -19.47
CA ASN A 446 19.76 -4.20 -19.44
C ASN A 446 19.36 -3.66 -18.06
N THR A 447 19.12 -2.36 -17.97
CA THR A 447 18.82 -1.68 -16.71
C THR A 447 17.37 -1.97 -16.38
N THR A 448 17.10 -2.43 -15.17
CA THR A 448 15.77 -2.87 -14.77
C THR A 448 15.26 -1.95 -13.67
N TRP A 449 14.01 -1.51 -13.79
CA TRP A 449 13.32 -0.88 -12.66
C TRP A 449 12.68 -1.95 -11.78
N ASN A 450 12.75 -1.74 -10.47
CA ASN A 450 11.91 -2.41 -9.50
C ASN A 450 10.62 -1.61 -9.34
N CYS A 451 9.49 -2.19 -9.68
CA CYS A 451 8.16 -1.60 -9.56
C CYS A 451 7.32 -2.48 -8.62
N ASP A 452 7.22 -2.11 -7.34
CA ASP A 452 6.55 -2.87 -6.28
C ASP A 452 7.00 -4.35 -6.18
N GLY A 453 8.28 -4.62 -6.42
CA GLY A 453 8.85 -5.97 -6.40
C GLY A 453 8.75 -6.71 -7.73
N GLU A 454 8.31 -6.05 -8.80
CA GLU A 454 8.28 -6.60 -10.16
C GLU A 454 9.23 -5.85 -11.09
N ALA A 455 9.89 -6.56 -12.00
CA ALA A 455 10.88 -6.00 -12.91
C ALA A 455 10.20 -5.30 -14.11
N LEU A 456 10.67 -4.09 -14.46
CA LEU A 456 10.35 -3.44 -15.74
C LEU A 456 11.61 -3.31 -16.58
N ASP A 457 11.56 -3.83 -17.80
CA ASP A 457 12.68 -3.88 -18.75
C ASP A 457 12.73 -2.63 -19.67
N SER A 458 12.59 -1.44 -19.08
CA SER A 458 12.75 -0.18 -19.80
C SER A 458 13.85 0.68 -19.16
N SER A 459 14.73 1.27 -19.97
CA SER A 459 15.75 2.21 -19.50
C SER A 459 15.24 3.64 -19.35
N ALA A 460 14.11 3.97 -19.99
CA ALA A 460 13.46 5.27 -19.90
C ALA A 460 12.00 5.12 -19.47
N ILE A 461 11.52 6.01 -18.61
CA ILE A 461 10.16 5.97 -18.09
C ILE A 461 9.60 7.37 -17.92
N GLU A 462 8.28 7.47 -18.00
CA GLU A 462 7.46 8.59 -17.57
C GLU A 462 6.55 8.11 -16.43
N VAL A 463 6.42 8.90 -15.38
CA VAL A 463 5.64 8.55 -14.19
C VAL A 463 4.72 9.69 -13.83
N ARG A 464 3.47 9.35 -13.50
CA ARG A 464 2.45 10.28 -13.04
C ARG A 464 1.74 9.74 -11.81
N VAL A 465 1.59 10.57 -10.79
CA VAL A 465 0.84 10.27 -9.57
C VAL A 465 -0.63 10.58 -9.78
N HIS A 466 -1.51 9.65 -9.40
CA HIS A 466 -2.97 9.79 -9.45
C HIS A 466 -3.52 9.86 -8.04
N CYS A 467 -3.97 11.06 -7.68
CA CYS A 467 -4.47 11.37 -6.34
C CYS A 467 -5.72 10.56 -5.99
N GLN A 468 -5.63 9.79 -4.90
CA GLN A 468 -6.71 9.00 -4.30
C GLN A 468 -7.44 8.08 -5.30
N LEU A 469 -6.70 7.51 -6.26
CA LEU A 469 -7.27 6.65 -7.31
C LEU A 469 -7.96 5.41 -6.73
N MET A 470 -7.52 4.94 -5.55
CA MET A 470 -8.05 3.76 -4.87
C MET A 470 -8.38 4.00 -3.41
N LYS A 471 -9.09 3.04 -2.81
CA LYS A 471 -9.43 3.01 -1.39
C LYS A 471 -9.15 1.64 -0.80
N LEU A 472 -8.66 1.60 0.43
CA LEU A 472 -8.40 0.39 1.20
C LEU A 472 -9.35 0.26 2.38
N PHE A 473 -9.67 -0.97 2.78
CA PHE A 473 -10.22 -1.27 4.10
C PHE A 473 -9.12 -1.17 5.17
N ALA A 474 -8.74 0.05 5.49
CA ALA A 474 -7.76 0.39 6.51
C ALA A 474 -8.12 1.73 7.15
N ARG A 475 -7.65 1.96 8.37
CA ARG A 475 -7.88 3.21 9.13
C ARG A 475 -6.68 4.17 9.11
N GLY A 476 -5.52 3.70 8.65
CA GLY A 476 -4.24 4.35 8.94
C GLY A 476 -3.62 3.81 10.23
N ILE A 477 -2.38 4.24 10.50
CA ILE A 477 -1.64 3.85 11.71
C ILE A 477 -2.18 4.66 12.91
N GLU A 478 -2.81 3.99 13.86
CA GLU A 478 -3.24 4.59 15.13
C GLU A 478 -2.05 4.76 16.09
N GLU A 479 -2.03 5.83 16.89
CA GLU A 479 -1.01 6.00 17.93
C GLU A 479 -1.21 4.97 19.06
N ASN A 480 -0.12 4.57 19.73
CA ASN A 480 -0.27 3.66 20.86
C ASN A 480 -0.90 4.43 22.01
N CYS A 481 -1.85 3.81 22.72
CA CYS A 481 -2.56 4.35 23.89
C CYS A 481 -1.66 4.90 25.03
N LYS A 482 -0.33 4.72 24.98
CA LYS A 482 0.64 5.38 25.89
C LYS A 482 1.09 6.77 25.41
N ASP A 483 1.07 7.01 24.10
CA ASP A 483 1.43 8.30 23.50
C ASP A 483 0.27 9.30 23.65
N GLU A 484 -0.99 8.85 23.65
CA GLU A 484 -2.15 9.72 23.94
C GLU A 484 -2.08 10.35 25.34
N ALA A 485 -1.62 9.59 26.35
CA ALA A 485 -1.44 10.11 27.72
C ALA A 485 -0.25 11.08 27.84
N ALA A 486 0.81 10.86 27.06
CA ALA A 486 1.98 11.75 27.03
C ALA A 486 1.70 13.04 26.22
N TYR A 487 0.92 12.95 25.15
CA TYR A 487 0.54 14.09 24.31
C TYR A 487 -0.52 14.98 24.97
N SER A 488 -1.47 14.39 25.73
CA SER A 488 -2.41 15.18 26.53
C SER A 488 -1.75 15.85 27.74
N GLN A 489 -0.66 15.29 28.27
CA GLN A 489 0.18 16.00 29.27
C GLN A 489 1.03 17.11 28.63
N SER A 490 1.65 16.90 27.46
CA SER A 490 2.48 17.93 26.83
C SER A 490 1.68 19.09 26.25
N SER A 491 0.46 18.84 25.76
CA SER A 491 -0.45 19.90 25.28
C SER A 491 -1.06 20.73 26.42
N ALA A 492 -1.21 20.14 27.62
CA ALA A 492 -1.59 20.89 28.82
C ALA A 492 -0.42 21.75 29.37
N GLU A 493 0.83 21.27 29.27
CA GLU A 493 2.02 22.02 29.66
C GLU A 493 2.43 23.12 28.65
N GLN A 494 1.93 23.09 27.41
CA GLN A 494 2.12 24.16 26.42
C GLN A 494 1.03 25.25 26.48
N LEU A 495 -0.01 25.07 27.31
CA LEU A 495 -1.12 26.01 27.48
C LEU A 495 -1.18 26.63 28.90
N LEU A 496 -0.17 26.36 29.73
CA LEU A 496 0.11 27.04 31.01
C LEU A 496 1.45 27.76 30.91
#